data_AF-A0A4S8XSA7-F1
#
_entry.id   AF-A0A4S8XSA7-F1
#
_cell.length_a   1.000
_cell.length_b   1.000
_cell.length_c   1.000
_cell.angle_alpha   90.00
_cell.angle_beta   90.00
_cell.angle_gamma   90.00
#
_symmetry.space_group_name_H-M   'P 1'
#
loop_
_entity.id
_entity.type
_entity.pdbx_description
1 polymer ?
#
loop_
_entity_poly.entity_id
_entity_poly.type
_entity_poly.pdbx_seq_one_letter_code
_entity_poly.pdbx_strand_id
1 'polypeptide(L)'
;MSLLASDTSTPTLPRIPSKAVSVLSKKPSNACFGGVVTIEVGAEKKAFVIHKDLLSYYSDYFRAVFNGSFKESVVRKLCLVHEDVDVFDIFNAFVYTNQLRDKNGVIGKDLSTFMLVRLWLFGEQHLVPALQNAAADALMERMAEYDKSPFSIMTHIYALTIDGSPLRRLVIDSQVHRAACNKDHLAKWPQEALVDLAMAFSDRTPTSRKGSKIPVSHDKCCYHVHSEGEHC
;
A
#
# COMPACT_ATOMS: atom_id res chain seq x y z
N MET A 1 47.78 -12.23 -42.44
CA MET A 1 47.40 -11.16 -41.48
C MET A 1 45.88 -11.16 -41.38
N SER A 2 45.33 -11.77 -40.34
CA SER A 2 43.89 -11.78 -40.07
C SER A 2 43.64 -10.82 -38.92
N LEU A 3 42.87 -9.75 -39.15
CA LEU A 3 42.51 -8.76 -38.15
C LEU A 3 41.13 -9.14 -37.59
N LEU A 4 41.10 -9.41 -36.28
CA LEU A 4 39.91 -9.56 -35.46
C LEU A 4 39.13 -8.24 -35.45
N ALA A 5 37.86 -8.27 -35.85
CA ALA A 5 36.90 -7.23 -35.54
C ALA A 5 36.36 -7.49 -34.13
N SER A 6 36.61 -6.55 -33.22
CA SER A 6 36.09 -6.58 -31.84
C SER A 6 34.66 -6.07 -31.83
N ASP A 7 33.71 -6.95 -31.50
CA ASP A 7 32.34 -6.58 -31.15
C ASP A 7 32.32 -5.92 -29.76
N THR A 8 32.11 -4.61 -29.72
CA THR A 8 31.86 -3.85 -28.49
C THR A 8 30.36 -3.68 -28.28
N SER A 9 29.68 -4.77 -27.95
CA SER A 9 28.33 -4.70 -27.37
C SER A 9 28.43 -4.11 -25.96
N THR A 10 28.02 -2.85 -25.80
CA THR A 10 27.92 -2.20 -24.50
C THR A 10 26.81 -2.88 -23.69
N PRO A 11 27.06 -3.33 -22.44
CA PRO A 11 26.03 -3.95 -21.63
C PRO A 11 25.01 -2.89 -21.19
N THR A 12 23.79 -2.98 -21.72
CA THR A 12 22.65 -2.18 -21.29
C THR A 12 22.30 -2.59 -19.85
N LEU A 13 22.62 -1.73 -18.88
CA LEU A 13 22.27 -1.94 -17.47
C LEU A 13 20.75 -2.13 -17.33
N PRO A 14 20.27 -3.03 -16.44
CA PRO A 14 18.85 -3.18 -16.17
C PRO A 14 18.27 -1.83 -15.72
N ARG A 15 17.39 -1.24 -16.54
CA ARG A 15 16.71 0.01 -16.18
C ARG A 15 15.77 -0.27 -15.02
N ILE A 16 15.99 0.43 -13.90
CA ILE A 16 15.00 0.55 -12.83
C ILE A 16 13.73 1.15 -13.45
N PRO A 17 12.52 0.63 -13.12
CA PRO A 17 11.26 1.17 -13.62
C PRO A 17 11.17 2.69 -13.39
N SER A 18 10.43 3.44 -14.23
CA SER A 18 10.30 4.91 -14.11
C SER A 18 9.29 5.38 -13.07
N LYS A 19 8.37 4.49 -12.65
CA LYS A 19 7.41 4.70 -11.54
C LYS A 19 7.53 3.57 -10.52
N ALA A 20 6.97 3.75 -9.34
CA ALA A 20 6.82 2.70 -8.34
C ALA A 20 5.93 1.56 -8.88
N VAL A 21 6.28 0.33 -8.52
CA VAL A 21 5.49 -0.84 -8.90
C VAL A 21 4.14 -0.85 -8.18
N SER A 22 3.06 -1.17 -8.90
CA SER A 22 1.74 -1.43 -8.28
C SER A 22 1.34 -2.90 -8.28
N VAL A 23 2.00 -3.73 -9.09
CA VAL A 23 1.70 -5.16 -9.27
C VAL A 23 2.85 -6.05 -8.81
N LEU A 24 2.60 -6.95 -7.87
CA LEU A 24 3.60 -7.83 -7.25
C LEU A 24 4.13 -8.96 -8.17
N SER A 25 3.54 -9.14 -9.36
CA SER A 25 4.05 -10.07 -10.38
C SER A 25 5.40 -9.62 -10.95
N LYS A 26 5.65 -8.30 -10.96
CA LYS A 26 6.94 -7.73 -11.34
C LYS A 26 7.90 -7.82 -10.15
N LYS A 27 8.99 -8.57 -10.30
CA LYS A 27 10.02 -8.72 -9.28
C LYS A 27 11.16 -7.72 -9.47
N PRO A 28 11.76 -7.19 -8.38
CA PRO A 28 12.96 -6.37 -8.47
C PRO A 28 14.10 -7.18 -9.11
N SER A 29 14.88 -6.52 -9.97
CA SER A 29 16.08 -7.13 -10.57
C SER A 29 17.24 -7.14 -9.58
N ASN A 30 18.29 -7.93 -9.88
CA ASN A 30 19.49 -7.98 -9.03
C ASN A 30 20.17 -6.61 -8.84
N ALA A 31 19.97 -5.66 -9.75
CA ALA A 31 20.48 -4.30 -9.64
C ALA A 31 19.89 -3.54 -8.44
N CYS A 32 18.74 -3.99 -7.89
CA CYS A 32 18.10 -3.37 -6.73
C CYS A 32 18.81 -3.68 -5.39
N PHE A 33 19.74 -4.65 -5.37
CA PHE A 33 20.40 -5.13 -4.15
C PHE A 33 21.86 -4.65 -4.02
N GLY A 34 22.17 -3.49 -4.60
CA GLY A 34 23.49 -2.86 -4.52
C GLY A 34 23.69 -2.05 -3.24
N GLY A 35 23.52 -0.73 -3.34
CA GLY A 35 23.78 0.20 -2.25
C GLY A 35 22.72 0.17 -1.15
N VAL A 36 23.13 0.37 0.10
CA VAL A 36 22.23 0.47 1.26
C VAL A 36 22.15 1.90 1.80
N VAL A 37 21.02 2.21 2.45
CA VAL A 37 20.74 3.45 3.18
C VAL A 37 20.21 3.11 4.57
N THR A 38 20.35 4.06 5.51
CA THR A 38 19.81 3.93 6.86
C THR A 38 18.57 4.80 7.02
N ILE A 39 17.45 4.22 7.45
CA ILE A 39 16.22 4.93 7.78
C ILE A 39 16.00 4.86 9.29
N GLU A 40 15.96 6.01 9.95
CA GLU A 40 15.63 6.13 11.38
C GLU A 40 14.14 6.43 11.54
N VAL A 41 13.41 5.57 12.24
CA VAL A 41 11.94 5.63 12.34
C VAL A 41 11.49 5.86 13.77
N GLY A 42 10.47 6.71 13.92
CA GLY A 42 9.83 7.01 15.19
C GLY A 42 10.67 7.90 16.11
N ALA A 43 10.08 8.26 17.25
CA ALA A 43 10.71 9.12 18.25
C ALA A 43 12.03 8.53 18.80
N GLU A 44 12.10 7.20 18.90
CA GLU A 44 13.28 6.46 19.35
C GLU A 44 14.36 6.30 18.28
N LYS A 45 14.09 6.73 17.03
CA LYS A 45 15.01 6.63 15.89
C LYS A 45 15.52 5.21 15.66
N LYS A 46 14.62 4.21 15.70
CA LYS A 46 15.00 2.82 15.38
C LYS A 46 15.55 2.79 13.96
N ALA A 47 16.79 2.30 13.80
CA ALA A 47 17.49 2.29 12.53
C ALA A 47 17.16 1.02 11.71
N PHE A 48 16.84 1.21 10.45
CA PHE A 48 16.65 0.16 9.44
C PHE A 48 17.66 0.35 8.32
N VAL A 49 18.40 -0.70 7.97
CA VAL A 49 19.35 -0.69 6.85
C VAL A 49 18.72 -1.42 5.67
N ILE A 50 18.44 -0.69 4.59
CA ILE A 50 17.65 -1.19 3.45
C ILE A 50 18.37 -0.84 2.14
N HIS A 51 18.25 -1.70 1.13
CA HIS A 51 18.76 -1.40 -0.20
C HIS A 51 18.03 -0.20 -0.83
N LYS A 52 18.80 0.81 -1.23
CA LYS A 52 18.32 2.09 -1.76
C LYS A 52 17.48 1.90 -3.02
N ASP A 53 17.99 1.11 -3.95
CA ASP A 53 17.35 0.89 -5.26
C ASP A 53 16.13 -0.02 -5.12
N LEU A 54 16.09 -0.89 -4.11
CA LEU A 54 14.90 -1.65 -3.72
C LEU A 54 13.79 -0.74 -3.16
N LEU A 55 14.12 0.20 -2.27
CA LEU A 55 13.15 1.21 -1.81
C LEU A 55 12.63 2.03 -2.99
N SER A 56 13.53 2.44 -3.89
CA SER A 56 13.17 3.20 -5.08
C SER A 56 12.25 2.40 -6.01
N TYR A 57 12.45 1.10 -6.14
CA TYR A 57 11.60 0.21 -6.94
C TYR A 57 10.14 0.21 -6.46
N TYR A 58 9.93 0.20 -5.14
CA TYR A 58 8.60 0.20 -4.53
C TYR A 58 8.01 1.58 -4.27
N SER A 59 8.82 2.64 -4.23
CA SER A 59 8.38 3.96 -3.76
C SER A 59 8.97 5.10 -4.59
N ASP A 60 8.10 5.91 -5.18
CA ASP A 60 8.52 7.12 -5.88
C ASP A 60 8.97 8.21 -4.88
N TYR A 61 8.46 8.19 -3.65
CA TYR A 61 8.94 9.05 -2.56
C TYR A 61 10.40 8.75 -2.22
N PHE A 62 10.74 7.51 -1.87
CA PHE A 62 12.12 7.16 -1.51
C PHE A 62 13.07 7.30 -2.70
N ARG A 63 12.58 7.06 -3.92
CA ARG A 63 13.32 7.34 -5.14
C ARG A 63 13.69 8.81 -5.27
N ALA A 64 12.73 9.72 -5.06
CA ALA A 64 12.98 11.16 -5.10
C ALA A 64 13.96 11.59 -4.01
N VAL A 65 13.80 11.06 -2.79
CA VAL A 65 14.68 11.37 -1.65
C VAL A 65 16.13 10.95 -1.91
N PHE A 66 16.37 9.72 -2.39
CA PHE A 66 17.72 9.17 -2.49
C PHE A 66 18.40 9.35 -3.85
N ASN A 67 17.65 9.67 -4.91
CA ASN A 67 18.22 9.98 -6.23
C ASN A 67 18.16 11.48 -6.57
N GLY A 68 17.61 12.30 -5.68
CA GLY A 68 17.61 13.76 -5.80
C GLY A 68 18.93 14.41 -5.39
N SER A 69 18.98 15.73 -5.49
CA SER A 69 20.14 16.56 -5.10
C SER A 69 20.14 16.96 -3.62
N PHE A 70 19.26 16.38 -2.80
CA PHE A 70 19.12 16.71 -1.39
C PHE A 70 20.22 16.07 -0.53
N LYS A 71 20.40 16.55 0.71
CA LYS A 71 21.48 16.07 1.61
C LYS A 71 21.37 14.57 1.88
N GLU A 72 20.16 14.04 1.89
CA GLU A 72 19.81 12.65 2.15
C GLU A 72 20.41 11.70 1.11
N SER A 73 20.55 12.13 -0.16
CA SER A 73 21.20 11.32 -1.20
C SER A 73 22.71 11.19 -0.99
N VAL A 74 23.33 12.21 -0.39
CA VAL A 74 24.76 12.24 -0.05
C VAL A 74 25.04 11.52 1.27
N VAL A 75 24.23 11.79 2.31
CA VAL A 75 24.40 11.25 3.66
C VAL A 75 23.91 9.80 3.77
N ARG A 76 23.11 9.33 2.80
CA ARG A 76 22.51 7.98 2.76
C ARG A 76 21.72 7.64 4.04
N LYS A 77 21.13 8.67 4.64
CA LYS A 77 20.36 8.59 5.87
C LYS A 77 19.09 9.42 5.76
N LEU A 78 17.97 8.88 6.23
CA LEU A 78 16.68 9.55 6.28
C LEU A 78 16.04 9.36 7.66
N CYS A 79 15.43 10.41 8.21
CA CYS A 79 14.72 10.36 9.48
C CYS A 79 13.22 10.53 9.28
N LEU A 80 12.44 9.54 9.69
CA LEU A 80 10.99 9.49 9.64
C LEU A 80 10.42 9.54 11.07
N VAL A 81 10.50 10.71 11.70
CA VAL A 81 10.26 10.89 13.15
C VAL A 81 8.81 10.63 13.55
N HIS A 82 7.86 10.91 12.65
CA HIS A 82 6.42 10.73 12.90
C HIS A 82 5.89 9.37 12.47
N GLU A 83 6.74 8.55 11.85
CA GLU A 83 6.35 7.23 11.39
C GLU A 83 6.37 6.20 12.52
N ASP A 84 5.45 5.25 12.40
CA ASP A 84 5.32 4.18 13.35
C ASP A 84 6.28 3.04 13.04
N VAL A 85 6.99 2.63 14.08
CA VAL A 85 8.03 1.62 13.97
C VAL A 85 7.47 0.26 13.54
N ASP A 86 6.29 -0.14 14.01
CA ASP A 86 5.70 -1.45 13.67
C ASP A 86 5.16 -1.44 12.23
N VAL A 87 4.59 -0.32 11.77
CA VAL A 87 4.17 -0.14 10.36
C VAL A 87 5.38 -0.22 9.43
N PHE A 88 6.47 0.49 9.77
CA PHE A 88 7.68 0.48 8.97
C PHE A 88 8.40 -0.87 9.00
N ASP A 89 8.36 -1.61 10.11
CA ASP A 89 8.92 -2.96 10.23
C ASP A 89 8.26 -3.93 9.24
N ILE A 90 6.92 -3.87 9.12
CA ILE A 90 6.17 -4.64 8.12
C ILE A 90 6.53 -4.20 6.70
N PHE A 91 6.61 -2.88 6.44
CA PHE A 91 7.03 -2.36 5.14
C PHE A 91 8.45 -2.84 4.76
N ASN A 92 9.39 -2.81 5.71
CA ASN A 92 10.74 -3.32 5.52
C ASN A 92 10.72 -4.81 5.15
N ALA A 93 9.94 -5.65 5.84
CA ALA A 93 9.79 -7.05 5.45
C ALA A 93 9.14 -7.21 4.06
N PHE A 94 8.13 -6.38 3.78
CA PHE A 94 7.37 -6.40 2.53
C PHE A 94 8.24 -6.16 1.31
N VAL A 95 9.13 -5.16 1.31
CA VAL A 95 9.96 -4.84 0.12
C VAL A 95 10.90 -5.99 -0.28
N TYR A 96 11.22 -6.92 0.63
CA TYR A 96 12.02 -8.10 0.33
C TYR A 96 11.19 -9.34 -0.02
N THR A 97 9.96 -9.45 0.50
CA THR A 97 9.21 -10.72 0.51
C THR A 97 7.88 -10.67 -0.24
N ASN A 98 7.39 -9.48 -0.58
CA ASN A 98 6.04 -9.23 -1.07
C ASN A 98 4.93 -9.76 -0.15
N GLN A 99 5.23 -9.90 1.15
CA GLN A 99 4.29 -10.35 2.16
C GLN A 99 4.13 -9.31 3.25
N LEU A 100 2.88 -9.05 3.65
CA LEU A 100 2.59 -8.31 4.87
C LEU A 100 2.81 -9.26 6.05
N ARG A 101 3.89 -9.03 6.81
CA ARG A 101 4.26 -9.88 7.96
C ARG A 101 4.75 -9.00 9.11
N ASP A 102 4.19 -9.18 10.29
CA ASP A 102 4.68 -8.51 11.51
C ASP A 102 5.82 -9.27 12.19
N LYS A 103 6.43 -8.64 13.20
CA LYS A 103 7.51 -9.21 14.01
C LYS A 103 7.16 -10.50 14.75
N ASN A 104 5.87 -10.78 14.94
CA ASN A 104 5.37 -12.00 15.60
C ASN A 104 5.06 -13.11 14.59
N GLY A 105 5.24 -12.86 13.29
CA GLY A 105 4.97 -13.82 12.22
C GLY A 105 3.52 -13.86 11.77
N VAL A 106 2.66 -12.93 12.20
CA VAL A 106 1.28 -12.79 11.72
C VAL A 106 1.32 -12.26 10.28
N ILE A 107 0.51 -12.84 9.39
CA ILE A 107 0.59 -12.57 7.95
C ILE A 107 -0.75 -12.10 7.35
N GLY A 108 -0.65 -11.22 6.35
CA GLY A 108 -1.78 -10.85 5.49
C GLY A 108 -3.05 -10.47 6.25
N LYS A 109 -4.16 -11.14 5.93
CA LYS A 109 -5.49 -10.90 6.52
C LYS A 109 -5.57 -11.09 8.05
N ASP A 110 -4.63 -11.83 8.64
CA ASP A 110 -4.63 -12.10 10.07
C ASP A 110 -4.17 -10.88 10.88
N LEU A 111 -3.44 -9.95 10.25
CA LEU A 111 -3.11 -8.64 10.80
C LEU A 111 -4.38 -7.87 11.18
N SER A 112 -4.29 -7.04 12.22
CA SER A 112 -5.45 -6.27 12.70
C SER A 112 -5.96 -5.30 11.63
N THR A 113 -7.26 -5.02 11.63
CA THR A 113 -7.89 -4.02 10.75
C THR A 113 -7.19 -2.66 10.85
N PHE A 114 -6.79 -2.27 12.06
CA PHE A 114 -6.05 -1.04 12.31
C PHE A 114 -4.66 -1.06 11.65
N MET A 115 -3.94 -2.17 11.75
CA MET A 115 -2.63 -2.30 11.10
C MET A 115 -2.74 -2.26 9.57
N LEU A 116 -3.71 -2.96 8.98
CA LEU A 116 -3.92 -2.97 7.53
C LEU A 116 -4.26 -1.58 6.99
N VAL A 117 -5.11 -0.82 7.69
CA VAL A 117 -5.42 0.57 7.33
C VAL A 117 -4.17 1.46 7.45
N ARG A 118 -3.37 1.30 8.50
CA ARG A 118 -2.13 2.09 8.66
C ARG A 118 -1.09 1.77 7.59
N LEU A 119 -0.96 0.52 7.17
CA LEU A 119 -0.10 0.13 6.05
C LEU A 119 -0.57 0.76 4.74
N TRP A 120 -1.89 0.81 4.52
CA TRP A 120 -2.46 1.48 3.36
C TRP A 120 -2.14 2.98 3.37
N LEU A 121 -2.37 3.67 4.50
CA LEU A 121 -2.08 5.10 4.66
C LEU A 121 -0.59 5.40 4.53
N PHE A 122 0.27 4.54 5.08
CA PHE A 122 1.72 4.64 4.90
C PHE A 122 2.09 4.56 3.42
N GLY A 123 1.47 3.63 2.69
CA GLY A 123 1.66 3.50 1.25
C GLY A 123 1.20 4.73 0.48
N GLU A 124 0.09 5.36 0.86
CA GLU A 124 -0.36 6.62 0.26
C GLU A 124 0.65 7.74 0.50
N GLN A 125 1.08 7.94 1.75
CA GLN A 125 2.00 9.01 2.12
C GLN A 125 3.39 8.84 1.48
N HIS A 126 3.87 7.61 1.34
CA HIS A 126 5.21 7.30 0.80
C HIS A 126 5.16 6.79 -0.65
N LEU A 127 4.03 6.97 -1.34
CA LEU A 127 3.86 6.60 -2.75
C LEU A 127 4.30 5.16 -3.03
N VAL A 128 3.73 4.20 -2.31
CA VAL A 128 3.99 2.74 -2.39
C VAL A 128 2.72 1.98 -2.84
N PRO A 129 2.32 2.05 -4.13
CA PRO A 129 1.07 1.48 -4.60
C PRO A 129 0.94 -0.03 -4.35
N ALA A 130 2.01 -0.80 -4.52
CA ALA A 130 1.99 -2.24 -4.26
C ALA A 130 1.68 -2.58 -2.79
N LEU A 131 2.12 -1.74 -1.84
CA LEU A 131 1.80 -1.92 -0.41
C LEU A 131 0.31 -1.59 -0.16
N GLN A 132 -0.20 -0.52 -0.76
CA GLN A 132 -1.63 -0.15 -0.68
C GLN A 132 -2.50 -1.30 -1.20
N ASN A 133 -2.15 -1.88 -2.35
CA ASN A 133 -2.90 -2.98 -2.95
C ASN A 133 -2.88 -4.23 -2.09
N ALA A 134 -1.71 -4.61 -1.57
CA ALA A 134 -1.58 -5.74 -0.65
C ALA A 134 -2.38 -5.55 0.65
N ALA A 135 -2.37 -4.33 1.20
CA ALA A 135 -3.13 -3.99 2.41
C ALA A 135 -4.64 -4.01 2.15
N ALA A 136 -5.09 -3.49 1.00
CA ALA A 136 -6.48 -3.53 0.58
C ALA A 136 -6.98 -4.97 0.39
N ASP A 137 -6.18 -5.82 -0.28
CA ASP A 137 -6.49 -7.24 -0.46
C ASP A 137 -6.62 -7.97 0.88
N ALA A 138 -5.63 -7.83 1.77
CA ALA A 138 -5.68 -8.42 3.10
C ALA A 138 -6.87 -7.92 3.93
N LEU A 139 -7.24 -6.65 3.80
CA LEU A 139 -8.39 -6.06 4.50
C LEU A 139 -9.71 -6.62 3.97
N MET A 140 -9.86 -6.75 2.65
CA MET A 140 -11.04 -7.39 2.05
C MET A 140 -11.20 -8.84 2.50
N GLU A 141 -10.12 -9.63 2.46
CA GLU A 141 -10.13 -11.02 2.91
C GLU A 141 -10.52 -11.13 4.39
N ARG A 142 -9.95 -10.26 5.24
CA ARG A 142 -10.27 -10.22 6.67
C ARG A 142 -11.74 -9.89 6.92
N MET A 143 -12.28 -8.89 6.23
CA MET A 143 -13.69 -8.48 6.38
C MET A 143 -14.65 -9.57 5.91
N ALA A 144 -14.29 -10.30 4.85
CA ALA A 144 -15.07 -11.42 4.32
C ALA A 144 -15.07 -12.65 5.25
N GLU A 145 -13.98 -12.88 5.99
CA GLU A 145 -13.85 -14.04 6.87
C GLU A 145 -14.41 -13.81 8.27
N TYR A 146 -14.03 -12.72 8.93
CA TYR A 146 -14.33 -12.52 10.36
C TYR A 146 -15.60 -11.72 10.61
N ASP A 147 -16.28 -11.27 9.56
CA ASP A 147 -17.43 -10.39 9.64
C ASP A 147 -17.17 -9.12 10.50
N LYS A 148 -15.91 -8.65 10.55
CA LYS A 148 -15.51 -7.49 11.37
C LYS A 148 -15.57 -6.20 10.55
N SER A 149 -16.53 -5.35 10.90
CA SER A 149 -16.66 -4.03 10.31
C SER A 149 -15.62 -3.03 10.88
N PRO A 150 -14.97 -2.19 10.04
CA PRO A 150 -14.05 -1.14 10.45
C PRO A 150 -14.75 0.09 11.08
N PHE A 151 -15.78 -0.10 11.93
CA PHE A 151 -16.57 1.01 12.49
C PHE A 151 -15.72 2.03 13.26
N SER A 152 -14.78 1.57 14.09
CA SER A 152 -13.98 2.43 14.97
C SER A 152 -12.90 3.22 14.24
N ILE A 153 -12.59 2.87 12.99
CA ILE A 153 -11.51 3.50 12.23
C ILE A 153 -12.03 4.45 11.14
N MET A 154 -13.34 4.53 10.95
CA MET A 154 -13.93 5.39 9.90
C MET A 154 -13.53 6.86 10.06
N THR A 155 -13.60 7.38 11.29
CA THR A 155 -13.15 8.74 11.62
C THR A 155 -11.68 8.96 11.25
N HIS A 156 -10.82 7.96 11.49
CA HIS A 156 -9.40 8.04 11.19
C HIS A 156 -9.14 8.01 9.68
N ILE A 157 -9.82 7.14 8.94
CA ILE A 157 -9.70 7.04 7.48
C ILE A 157 -10.08 8.37 6.83
N TYR A 158 -11.24 8.93 7.17
CA TYR A 158 -11.72 10.17 6.57
C TYR A 158 -10.91 11.40 6.99
N ALA A 159 -10.29 11.38 8.17
CA ALA A 159 -9.39 12.46 8.59
C ALA A 159 -8.05 12.48 7.82
N LEU A 160 -7.60 11.34 7.30
CA LEU A 160 -6.27 11.19 6.69
C LEU A 160 -6.27 10.96 5.18
N THR A 161 -7.44 10.72 4.59
CA THR A 161 -7.57 10.50 3.14
C THR A 161 -8.33 11.65 2.49
N ILE A 162 -8.15 11.81 1.19
CA ILE A 162 -8.90 12.77 0.37
C ILE A 162 -10.21 12.17 -0.16
N ASP A 163 -11.07 13.03 -0.71
CA ASP A 163 -12.23 12.60 -1.49
C ASP A 163 -11.81 11.71 -2.68
N GLY A 164 -12.62 10.70 -2.99
CA GLY A 164 -12.31 9.70 -4.01
C GLY A 164 -11.23 8.67 -3.65
N SER A 165 -10.70 8.67 -2.42
CA SER A 165 -9.73 7.68 -1.97
C SER A 165 -10.24 6.23 -2.13
N PRO A 166 -9.46 5.31 -2.74
CA PRO A 166 -9.85 3.90 -2.86
C PRO A 166 -10.13 3.22 -1.52
N LEU A 167 -9.43 3.66 -0.45
CA LEU A 167 -9.66 3.14 0.90
C LEU A 167 -11.04 3.50 1.41
N ARG A 168 -11.50 4.76 1.21
CA ARG A 168 -12.85 5.21 1.58
C ARG A 168 -13.90 4.37 0.85
N ARG A 169 -13.75 4.21 -0.46
CA ARG A 169 -14.67 3.39 -1.27
C ARG A 169 -14.75 1.95 -0.76
N LEU A 170 -13.61 1.31 -0.51
CA LEU A 170 -13.53 -0.07 0.01
C LEU A 170 -14.26 -0.22 1.34
N VAL A 171 -14.02 0.69 2.29
CA VAL A 171 -14.67 0.59 3.60
C VAL A 171 -16.16 0.93 3.51
N ILE A 172 -16.60 1.84 2.63
CA ILE A 172 -18.03 2.13 2.44
C ILE A 172 -18.73 0.95 1.77
N ASP A 173 -18.23 0.43 0.66
CA ASP A 173 -18.87 -0.66 -0.09
C ASP A 173 -19.02 -1.93 0.77
N SER A 174 -18.06 -2.19 1.65
CA SER A 174 -18.16 -3.26 2.64
C SER A 174 -19.38 -3.12 3.57
N GLN A 175 -19.76 -1.90 3.94
CA GLN A 175 -20.83 -1.61 4.90
C GLN A 175 -22.18 -1.78 4.26
N VAL A 176 -22.31 -1.21 3.07
CA VAL A 176 -23.49 -1.39 2.23
C VAL A 176 -23.69 -2.90 2.02
N HIS A 177 -22.61 -3.66 1.76
CA HIS A 177 -22.67 -5.11 1.47
C HIS A 177 -23.21 -5.92 2.65
N ARG A 178 -22.71 -5.61 3.84
CA ARG A 178 -23.08 -6.32 5.07
C ARG A 178 -24.45 -5.94 5.61
N ALA A 179 -25.02 -4.81 5.16
CA ALA A 179 -26.19 -4.18 5.76
C ALA A 179 -26.04 -4.01 7.30
N ALA A 180 -24.81 -3.82 7.78
CA ALA A 180 -24.45 -3.95 9.20
C ALA A 180 -24.53 -2.64 10.00
N CYS A 181 -25.14 -1.59 9.45
CA CYS A 181 -25.17 -0.28 10.10
C CYS A 181 -26.14 -0.26 11.28
N ASN A 182 -25.65 0.10 12.47
CA ASN A 182 -26.48 0.46 13.61
C ASN A 182 -26.41 1.98 13.85
N LYS A 183 -27.49 2.54 14.44
CA LYS A 183 -27.62 3.98 14.65
C LYS A 183 -26.49 4.57 15.50
N ASP A 184 -26.06 3.85 16.53
CA ASP A 184 -25.07 4.34 17.49
C ASP A 184 -23.65 4.42 16.90
N HIS A 185 -23.32 3.54 15.96
CA HIS A 185 -22.06 3.59 15.20
C HIS A 185 -22.09 4.70 14.16
N LEU A 186 -23.19 4.82 13.41
CA LEU A 186 -23.35 5.87 12.39
C LEU A 186 -23.29 7.27 13.01
N ALA A 187 -23.84 7.46 14.21
CA ALA A 187 -23.79 8.74 14.92
C ALA A 187 -22.37 9.24 15.22
N LYS A 188 -21.35 8.37 15.16
CA LYS A 188 -19.94 8.70 15.41
C LYS A 188 -19.14 8.90 14.13
N TRP A 189 -19.75 8.66 12.97
CA TRP A 189 -19.07 8.78 11.70
C TRP A 189 -18.96 10.25 11.26
N PRO A 190 -17.87 10.60 10.54
CA PRO A 190 -17.79 11.88 9.85
C PRO A 190 -18.98 12.06 8.89
N GLN A 191 -19.42 13.30 8.70
CA GLN A 191 -20.56 13.61 7.83
C GLN A 191 -20.30 13.13 6.40
N GLU A 192 -19.08 13.30 5.90
CA GLU A 192 -18.64 12.86 4.59
C GLU A 192 -18.80 11.34 4.42
N ALA A 193 -18.48 10.56 5.46
CA ALA A 193 -18.66 9.11 5.44
C ALA A 193 -20.13 8.70 5.38
N LEU A 194 -21.02 9.48 6.01
CA LEU A 194 -22.46 9.26 5.95
C LEU A 194 -23.03 9.60 4.57
N VAL A 195 -22.51 10.65 3.93
CA VAL A 195 -22.87 11.02 2.55
C VAL A 195 -22.43 9.92 1.58
N ASP A 196 -21.18 9.48 1.66
CA ASP A 196 -20.66 8.40 0.81
C ASP A 196 -21.46 7.12 1.00
N LEU A 197 -21.81 6.78 2.24
CA LEU A 197 -22.66 5.63 2.55
C LEU A 197 -24.05 5.76 1.89
N ALA A 198 -24.68 6.93 1.99
CA ALA A 198 -26.00 7.17 1.40
C ALA A 198 -25.98 7.09 -0.14
N MET A 199 -24.96 7.67 -0.76
CA MET A 199 -24.75 7.58 -2.22
C MET A 199 -24.54 6.13 -2.65
N ALA A 200 -23.66 5.39 -1.96
CA ALA A 200 -23.41 3.98 -2.26
C ALA A 200 -24.64 3.09 -2.06
N PHE A 201 -25.55 3.41 -1.12
CA PHE A 201 -26.85 2.75 -1.02
C PHE A 201 -27.78 3.07 -2.19
N SER A 202 -27.81 4.33 -2.66
CA SER A 202 -28.64 4.77 -3.78
C SER A 202 -28.24 4.08 -5.10
N ASP A 203 -26.95 3.83 -5.29
CA ASP A 203 -26.42 3.21 -6.51
C ASP A 203 -26.65 1.70 -6.58
N ARG A 204 -27.18 1.07 -5.50
CA ARG A 204 -27.46 -0.37 -5.49
C ARG A 204 -28.72 -0.75 -6.25
N THR A 205 -28.55 -1.44 -7.37
CA THR A 205 -29.65 -2.08 -8.08
C THR A 205 -30.14 -3.36 -7.36
N PRO A 206 -31.44 -3.70 -7.40
CA PRO A 206 -32.02 -4.84 -6.67
C PRO A 206 -31.47 -6.23 -7.05
N THR A 207 -30.73 -6.35 -8.15
CA THR A 207 -30.14 -7.61 -8.63
C THR A 207 -28.88 -8.02 -7.87
N SER A 208 -28.25 -7.11 -7.10
CA SER A 208 -27.06 -7.44 -6.28
C SER A 208 -27.38 -8.22 -4.98
N ARG A 209 -28.65 -8.59 -4.76
CA ARG A 209 -29.18 -9.23 -3.54
C ARG A 209 -28.63 -10.64 -3.24
N LYS A 210 -27.83 -11.25 -4.10
CA LYS A 210 -27.33 -12.63 -3.90
C LYS A 210 -25.83 -12.66 -3.62
N GLY A 211 -25.46 -12.65 -2.34
CA GLY A 211 -24.16 -13.15 -1.88
C GLY A 211 -23.67 -12.50 -0.60
N SER A 212 -23.41 -13.27 0.45
CA SER A 212 -22.88 -12.82 1.74
C SER A 212 -21.41 -12.38 1.71
N LYS A 213 -20.81 -12.17 0.54
CA LYS A 213 -19.41 -11.79 0.36
C LYS A 213 -19.35 -10.50 -0.45
N ILE A 214 -18.59 -9.50 0.01
CA ILE A 214 -18.13 -8.38 -0.84
C ILE A 214 -17.73 -9.01 -2.17
N PRO A 215 -18.10 -8.47 -3.35
CA PRO A 215 -17.77 -9.12 -4.61
C PRO A 215 -16.28 -9.42 -4.67
N VAL A 216 -15.90 -10.67 -4.36
CA VAL A 216 -14.53 -11.17 -4.55
C VAL A 216 -14.32 -11.43 -6.06
N SER A 217 -15.32 -11.13 -6.89
CA SER A 217 -15.33 -11.33 -8.33
C SER A 217 -14.80 -10.11 -9.10
N HIS A 218 -13.63 -10.32 -9.71
CA HIS A 218 -13.13 -9.75 -10.96
C HIS A 218 -12.85 -8.24 -11.10
N ASP A 219 -13.27 -7.36 -10.18
CA ASP A 219 -12.96 -5.91 -10.30
C ASP A 219 -12.31 -5.32 -9.04
N LYS A 220 -11.32 -6.03 -8.45
CA LYS A 220 -10.51 -5.52 -7.32
C LYS A 220 -9.84 -4.18 -7.63
N CYS A 221 -9.67 -3.87 -8.92
CA CYS A 221 -9.02 -2.66 -9.39
C CYS A 221 -9.72 -1.38 -8.91
N CYS A 222 -11.02 -1.43 -8.61
CA CYS A 222 -11.73 -0.27 -8.04
C CYS A 222 -11.24 0.16 -6.64
N TYR A 223 -10.51 -0.72 -5.94
CA TYR A 223 -9.91 -0.49 -4.63
C TYR A 223 -8.37 -0.46 -4.66
N HIS A 224 -7.77 -0.71 -5.82
CA HIS A 224 -6.32 -0.72 -6.01
C HIS A 224 -5.85 0.61 -6.60
N VAL A 225 -4.59 0.93 -6.32
CA VAL A 225 -3.86 2.05 -6.90
C VAL A 225 -3.00 1.50 -8.03
N HIS A 226 -3.15 2.06 -9.23
CA HIS A 226 -2.40 1.64 -10.42
C HIS A 226 -1.53 2.76 -10.96
N SER A 227 -0.32 2.40 -11.39
CA SER A 227 0.44 3.23 -12.31
C SER A 227 -0.23 3.23 -13.68
N GLU A 228 -0.02 4.31 -14.44
CA GLU A 228 -0.58 4.48 -15.80
C GLU A 228 -0.28 3.26 -16.69
N GLY A 229 -1.33 2.63 -17.21
CA GLY A 229 -1.26 1.42 -18.04
C GLY A 229 -1.13 0.09 -17.28
N GLU A 230 -1.13 0.11 -15.94
CA GLU A 230 -1.22 -1.11 -15.12
C GLU A 230 -2.67 -1.42 -14.74
N HIS A 231 -2.97 -2.72 -14.69
CA HIS A 231 -4.24 -3.27 -14.22
C HIS A 231 -3.95 -4.48 -13.34
N CYS A 232 -4.93 -4.87 -12.53
CA CYS A 232 -5.00 -6.24 -12.02
C CYS A 232 -5.22 -7.20 -13.21
#